data_AF-A0A327YL43-F1
#
_entry.id   AF-A0A327YL43-F1
#
_cell.length_a   1.000
_cell.length_b   1.000
_cell.length_c   1.000
_cell.angle_alpha   90.00
_cell.angle_beta   90.00
_cell.angle_gamma   90.00
#
_symmetry.space_group_name_H-M   'P 1'
#
loop_
_entity.id
_entity.type
_entity.pdbx_description
1 polymer ?
#
loop_
_entity_poly.entity_id
_entity_poly.type
_entity_poly.pdbx_seq_one_letter_code
_entity_poly.pdbx_strand_id
1 'polypeptide(L)'
;MDDLLRCVEDYLEGDLPPEQFSYDFPAMYASYFDNADLDEKYIDAFDDISEACSWYEPDPIHRQDYSDYIGEEELKQVVQEKYQVIKNLLDKST
;
A
#
# COMPACT_ATOMS: atom_id res chain seq x y z
N MET A 1 -13.52 -1.92 2.54
CA MET A 1 -12.31 -2.75 2.40
C MET A 1 -12.09 -3.17 0.95
N ASP A 2 -13.12 -3.63 0.23
CA ASP A 2 -13.01 -4.05 -1.18
C ASP A 2 -12.33 -3.02 -2.08
N ASP A 3 -12.60 -1.72 -1.89
CA ASP A 3 -11.93 -0.67 -2.66
C ASP A 3 -10.42 -0.58 -2.39
N LEU A 4 -9.97 -0.81 -1.15
CA LEU A 4 -8.55 -0.83 -0.80
C LEU A 4 -7.85 -2.03 -1.44
N LEU A 5 -8.50 -3.19 -1.41
CA LEU A 5 -7.98 -4.41 -2.04
C LEU A 5 -7.87 -4.24 -3.55
N ARG A 6 -8.90 -3.68 -4.19
CA ARG A 6 -8.87 -3.37 -5.62
C ARG A 6 -7.77 -2.38 -5.98
N CYS A 7 -7.57 -1.32 -5.20
CA CYS A 7 -6.47 -0.36 -5.42
C CYS A 7 -5.09 -1.05 -5.38
N VAL A 8 -4.89 -1.97 -4.43
CA VAL A 8 -3.67 -2.78 -4.35
C VAL A 8 -3.54 -3.73 -5.55
N GLU A 9 -4.62 -4.38 -5.97
CA GLU A 9 -4.65 -5.27 -7.13
C GLU A 9 -4.31 -4.52 -8.43
N ASP A 10 -4.97 -3.39 -8.69
CA ASP A 10 -4.73 -2.55 -9.87
C ASP A 10 -3.25 -2.11 -9.93
N TYR A 11 -2.64 -1.77 -8.79
CA TYR A 11 -1.21 -1.45 -8.72
C TYR A 11 -0.31 -2.66 -9.03
N LEU A 12 -0.59 -3.82 -8.43
CA LEU A 12 0.24 -5.01 -8.62
C LEU A 12 0.17 -5.57 -10.04
N GLU A 13 -0.99 -5.46 -10.68
CA GLU A 13 -1.26 -5.87 -12.07
C GLU A 13 -0.71 -4.87 -13.10
N GLY A 14 -0.43 -3.63 -12.66
CA GLY A 14 0.13 -2.57 -13.49
C GLY A 14 -0.91 -1.68 -14.17
N ASP A 15 -2.18 -1.80 -13.78
CA ASP A 15 -3.27 -0.95 -14.23
C ASP A 15 -3.28 0.41 -13.51
N LEU A 16 -2.63 0.50 -12.35
CA LEU A 16 -2.42 1.73 -11.59
C LEU A 16 -0.91 2.08 -11.49
N PRO A 17 -0.45 3.23 -12.01
CA PRO A 17 0.95 3.63 -11.93
C PRO A 17 1.43 3.83 -10.47
N PRO A 18 2.72 3.60 -10.16
CA PRO A 18 3.24 3.68 -8.79
C PRO A 18 3.04 5.05 -8.13
N GLU A 19 3.27 6.14 -8.87
CA GLU A 19 3.07 7.50 -8.38
C GLU A 19 1.60 7.74 -8.01
N GLN A 20 0.66 7.33 -8.88
CA GLN A 20 -0.77 7.45 -8.59
C GLN A 20 -1.17 6.60 -7.37
N PHE A 21 -0.71 5.36 -7.30
CA PHE A 21 -0.95 4.47 -6.17
C PHE A 21 -0.44 5.07 -4.85
N SER A 22 0.75 5.67 -4.85
CA SER A 22 1.35 6.28 -3.65
C SER A 22 0.54 7.45 -3.06
N TYR A 23 -0.33 8.08 -3.86
CA TYR A 23 -1.26 9.10 -3.39
C TYR A 23 -2.64 8.52 -3.06
N ASP A 24 -3.17 7.66 -3.92
CA ASP A 24 -4.55 7.16 -3.80
C ASP A 24 -4.72 6.21 -2.62
N PHE A 25 -3.80 5.24 -2.45
CA PHE A 25 -3.94 4.24 -1.41
C PHE A 25 -3.95 4.85 0.01
N PRO A 26 -2.99 5.70 0.42
CA PRO A 26 -3.03 6.33 1.74
C PRO A 26 -4.27 7.19 1.97
N ALA A 27 -4.73 7.93 0.95
CA ALA A 27 -5.92 8.76 1.04
C ALA A 27 -7.20 7.92 1.26
N MET A 28 -7.34 6.82 0.52
CA MET A 28 -8.42 5.86 0.71
C MET A 28 -8.34 5.20 2.08
N TYR A 29 -7.15 4.79 2.50
CA TYR A 29 -6.95 4.10 3.77
C TYR A 29 -7.31 4.98 4.97
N ALA A 30 -6.85 6.23 5.00
CA ALA A 30 -7.22 7.21 6.02
C ALA A 30 -8.75 7.39 6.13
N SER A 31 -9.44 7.43 4.99
CA SER A 31 -10.92 7.49 4.95
C SER A 31 -11.59 6.28 5.59
N TYR A 32 -11.02 5.08 5.48
CA TYR A 32 -11.59 3.88 6.12
C TYR A 32 -11.29 3.84 7.63
N PHE A 33 -10.12 4.33 8.03
CA PHE A 33 -9.72 4.43 9.43
C PHE A 33 -10.65 5.38 10.21
N ASP A 34 -10.93 6.56 9.65
CA ASP A 34 -11.82 7.56 10.27
C ASP A 34 -13.27 7.06 10.43
N ASN A 35 -13.70 6.13 9.59
CA ASN A 35 -15.03 5.53 9.65
C ASN A 35 -15.12 4.26 10.52
N ALA A 36 -14.00 3.80 11.11
CA ALA A 36 -13.89 2.55 11.87
C ALA A 36 -14.38 1.30 11.10
N ASP A 37 -14.28 1.32 9.77
CA ASP A 37 -14.80 0.29 8.86
C ASP A 37 -13.75 -0.80 8.53
N LEU A 38 -12.71 -0.91 9.36
CA LEU A 38 -11.56 -1.77 9.16
C LEU A 38 -11.29 -2.63 10.40
N ASP A 39 -11.29 -3.95 10.22
CA ASP A 39 -10.95 -4.92 11.28
C ASP A 39 -9.47 -4.77 11.65
N GLU A 40 -9.19 -4.69 12.95
CA GLU A 40 -7.87 -4.45 13.54
C GLU A 40 -6.80 -5.40 13.00
N LYS A 41 -7.17 -6.64 12.68
CA LYS A 41 -6.21 -7.64 12.18
C LYS A 41 -5.57 -7.26 10.83
N TYR A 42 -6.16 -6.34 10.07
CA TYR A 42 -5.63 -5.88 8.79
C TYR A 42 -4.85 -4.55 8.89
N ILE A 43 -4.99 -3.82 10.00
CA ILE A 43 -4.46 -2.46 10.16
C ILE A 43 -2.95 -2.45 9.96
N ASP A 44 -2.20 -3.34 10.64
CA ASP A 44 -0.74 -3.41 10.52
C ASP A 44 -0.26 -3.54 9.06
N ALA A 45 -0.93 -4.39 8.27
CA ALA A 45 -0.55 -4.60 6.87
C ALA A 45 -0.87 -3.41 5.97
N PHE A 46 -1.98 -2.71 6.24
CA PHE A 46 -2.34 -1.50 5.50
C PHE A 46 -1.50 -0.29 5.92
N ASP A 47 -1.13 -0.18 7.19
CA ASP A 47 -0.18 0.81 7.71
C ASP A 47 1.18 0.66 7.00
N ASP A 48 1.72 -0.56 6.93
CA ASP A 48 2.99 -0.83 6.26
C ASP A 48 2.96 -0.41 4.77
N ILE A 49 1.84 -0.64 4.07
CA ILE A 49 1.66 -0.20 2.68
C ILE A 49 1.61 1.33 2.61
N SER A 50 0.83 1.97 3.49
CA SER A 50 0.68 3.42 3.53
C SER A 50 2.01 4.13 3.86
N GLU A 51 2.80 3.55 4.75
CA GLU A 51 4.13 4.04 5.08
C GLU A 51 5.07 3.93 3.88
N ALA A 52 5.11 2.78 3.20
CA ALA A 52 5.92 2.62 1.99
C ALA A 52 5.55 3.62 0.89
N CYS A 53 4.25 3.90 0.72
CA CYS A 53 3.78 4.95 -0.20
C CYS A 53 4.37 6.33 0.16
N SER A 54 4.49 6.63 1.45
CA SER A 54 5.03 7.91 1.93
C SER A 54 6.54 8.06 1.69
N TRP A 55 7.24 6.94 1.53
CA TRP A 55 8.68 6.89 1.22
C TRP A 55 8.99 6.76 -0.27
N TYR A 56 7.98 6.57 -1.12
CA TYR A 56 8.19 6.43 -2.56
C TYR A 56 8.65 7.75 -3.18
N GLU A 57 9.77 7.70 -3.90
CA GLU A 57 10.29 8.83 -4.68
C GLU A 57 10.54 8.38 -6.13
N PRO A 58 9.73 8.86 -7.10
CA PRO A 58 9.84 8.45 -8.50
C PRO A 58 11.14 8.95 -9.15
N ASP A 59 11.69 10.09 -8.73
CA ASP A 59 12.92 10.65 -9.29
C ASP A 59 14.17 9.99 -8.67
N PRO A 60 14.98 9.23 -9.43
CA PRO A 60 16.18 8.59 -8.91
C PRO A 60 17.27 9.58 -8.45
N ILE A 61 17.20 10.85 -8.85
CA ILE A 61 18.07 11.92 -8.35
C ILE A 61 17.61 12.32 -6.94
N HIS A 62 16.33 12.64 -6.76
CA HIS A 62 15.79 13.03 -5.45
C HIS A 62 15.76 11.86 -4.46
N ARG A 63 15.69 10.61 -4.94
CA ARG A 63 15.79 9.41 -4.08
C ARG A 63 17.12 9.36 -3.30
N GLN A 64 18.14 10.08 -3.74
CA GLN A 64 19.42 10.17 -3.03
C GLN A 64 19.43 11.24 -1.93
N ASP A 65 18.43 12.13 -1.89
CA ASP A 65 18.33 13.20 -0.90
C ASP A 65 18.06 12.65 0.51
N TYR A 66 17.44 11.46 0.58
CA TYR A 66 17.14 10.78 1.84
C TYR A 66 17.35 9.27 1.74
N SER A 67 18.05 8.67 2.70
CA SER A 67 18.42 7.24 2.67
C SER A 67 17.22 6.29 2.70
N ASP A 68 16.10 6.77 3.24
CA ASP A 68 14.91 5.95 3.46
C ASP A 68 13.95 6.01 2.27
N TYR A 69 14.21 6.86 1.27
CA TYR A 69 13.41 6.88 0.05
C TYR A 69 13.56 5.58 -0.74
N ILE A 70 12.42 5.11 -1.24
CA ILE A 70 12.32 3.85 -1.97
C ILE A 70 11.90 4.07 -3.42
N GLY A 71 12.27 3.13 -4.29
CA GLY A 71 11.84 3.10 -5.66
C GLY A 71 10.62 2.22 -5.90
N GLU A 72 10.29 2.06 -7.18
CA GLU A 72 9.16 1.26 -7.63
C GLU A 72 9.34 -0.22 -7.26
N GLU A 73 10.55 -0.77 -7.42
CA GLU A 73 10.80 -2.18 -7.11
C GLU A 73 10.61 -2.46 -5.62
N GLU A 74 11.15 -1.61 -4.76
CA GLU A 74 11.01 -1.71 -3.31
C GLU A 74 9.56 -1.50 -2.86
N LEU A 75 8.86 -0.49 -3.40
CA LEU A 75 7.44 -0.27 -3.13
C LEU A 75 6.62 -1.50 -3.52
N LYS A 76 6.85 -2.04 -4.72
CA LYS A 76 6.16 -3.24 -5.20
C LYS A 76 6.41 -4.44 -4.29
N GLN A 77 7.63 -4.62 -3.80
CA GLN A 77 7.97 -5.70 -2.89
C GLN A 77 7.19 -5.61 -1.56
N VAL A 78 7.14 -4.41 -0.95
CA VAL A 78 6.36 -4.20 0.29
C VAL A 78 4.88 -4.48 0.04
N VAL A 79 4.32 -3.92 -1.01
CA VAL A 79 2.89 -4.11 -1.32
C VAL A 79 2.56 -5.58 -1.56
N GLN A 80 3.39 -6.32 -2.30
CA GLN A 80 3.20 -7.74 -2.52
C GLN A 80 3.23 -8.55 -1.21
N GLU A 81 4.21 -8.29 -0.35
CA GLU A 81 4.34 -8.98 0.94
C GLU A 81 3.11 -8.77 1.82
N LYS A 82 2.69 -7.50 1.99
CA LYS A 82 1.59 -7.14 2.88
C LYS A 82 0.24 -7.55 2.31
N TYR A 83 0.06 -7.48 1.00
CA TYR A 83 -1.13 -7.99 0.35
C TYR A 83 -1.28 -9.51 0.53
N GLN A 84 -0.18 -10.29 0.50
CA GLN A 84 -0.25 -11.71 0.82
C GLN A 84 -0.64 -11.98 2.29
N VAL A 85 -0.18 -11.15 3.23
CA VAL A 85 -0.62 -11.21 4.63
C VAL A 85 -2.13 -10.99 4.73
N ILE A 86 -2.66 -9.97 4.05
CA ILE A 86 -4.09 -9.67 4.02
C ILE A 86 -4.90 -10.84 3.44
N LYS A 87 -4.47 -11.43 2.31
CA LYS A 87 -5.12 -12.63 1.74
C LYS A 87 -5.18 -13.79 2.71
N ASN A 88 -4.06 -14.08 3.37
CA ASN A 88 -3.99 -15.17 4.35
C ASN A 88 -4.94 -14.95 5.55
N LEU A 89 -5.20 -13.70 5.93
CA LEU A 89 -6.15 -13.34 6.99
C LEU A 89 -7.60 -13.45 6.51
N LEU A 90 -7.89 -13.14 5.25
CA LEU A 90 -9.20 -13.34 4.62
C LEU A 90 -9.55 -14.83 4.54
N ASP A 91 -8.63 -15.66 4.04
CA ASP A 91 -8.83 -17.10 3.90
C ASP A 91 -9.10 -17.79 5.25
N LYS A 92 -8.49 -17.30 6.34
CA LYS A 92 -8.71 -17.80 7.70
C LYS A 92 -10.01 -17.31 8.36
N SER A 93 -10.68 -16.33 7.74
CA SER A 93 -11.94 -15.77 8.22
C SER A 93 -13.18 -16.40 7.54
N THR A 94 -12.96 -17.33 6.61
CA THR A 94 -13.99 -18.05 5.83
C THR A 94 -14.16 -19.47 6.36
#